data_AF-A0A6S7GVJ8-F1
#
_entry.id   AF-A0A6S7GVJ8-F1
#
_cell.length_a   1.000
_cell.length_b   1.000
_cell.length_c   1.000
_cell.angle_alpha   90.00
_cell.angle_beta   90.00
_cell.angle_gamma   90.00
#
_symmetry.space_group_name_H-M   'P 1'
#
loop_
_entity.id
_entity.type
_entity.pdbx_description
1 polymer ?
#
loop_
_entity_poly.entity_id
_entity_poly.type
_entity_poly.pdbx_seq_one_letter_code
_entity_poly.pdbx_strand_id
1 'polypeptide(L)'
;SKLNEILESIPKCRRNRRCLLHSLETHKSRTPIGCWVDVWEALSQKCQDEVLTINSDTLLDALENHLRKNRFCTECKRKVLKAFGILTGDIDAEKVKGYCPSLYEGLTKCPLHKHVHVPGDVEFLTVLLEKAEHELSGMRRERHAKSMDTAQEENRWKRE
;
A
#
# COMPACT_ATOMS: atom_id res chain seq x y z
N SER A 1 -31.85 -35.32 15.12
CA SER A 1 -31.20 -34.19 15.83
C SER A 1 -31.06 -33.02 14.89
N LYS A 2 -31.56 -31.83 15.25
CA LYS A 2 -31.52 -30.59 14.43
C LYS A 2 -30.14 -30.26 13.84
N LEU A 3 -29.07 -30.66 14.52
CA LEU A 3 -27.70 -30.52 14.04
C LEU A 3 -27.42 -31.26 12.72
N ASN A 4 -28.02 -32.44 12.50
CA ASN A 4 -27.80 -33.18 11.26
C ASN A 4 -28.51 -32.53 10.06
N GLU A 5 -29.71 -31.97 10.25
CA GLU A 5 -30.41 -31.22 9.18
C GLU A 5 -29.66 -29.96 8.77
N ILE A 6 -29.07 -29.25 9.73
CA ILE A 6 -28.26 -28.05 9.46
C ILE A 6 -26.96 -28.42 8.73
N LEU A 7 -26.39 -29.60 9.01
CA LEU A 7 -25.19 -30.09 8.33
C LEU A 7 -25.46 -30.51 6.86
N GLU A 8 -26.69 -30.95 6.58
CA GLU A 8 -27.13 -31.40 5.26
C GLU A 8 -27.53 -30.24 4.33
N SER A 9 -27.94 -29.09 4.89
CA SER A 9 -28.35 -27.91 4.12
C SER A 9 -27.19 -27.04 3.61
N ILE A 10 -25.95 -27.35 4.02
CA ILE A 10 -24.74 -26.67 3.52
C ILE A 10 -24.42 -27.18 2.10
N PRO A 11 -24.36 -26.31 1.07
CA PRO A 11 -24.08 -26.73 -0.30
C PRO A 11 -22.68 -27.36 -0.42
N LYS A 12 -22.64 -28.68 -0.67
CA LYS A 12 -21.40 -29.46 -0.85
C LYS A 12 -20.96 -29.37 -2.32
N CYS A 13 -19.74 -28.90 -2.57
CA CYS A 13 -19.14 -28.88 -3.91
C CYS A 13 -18.76 -30.30 -4.35
N ARG A 14 -19.33 -30.80 -5.46
CA ARG A 14 -19.24 -32.21 -5.90
C ARG A 14 -17.85 -32.70 -6.35
N ARG A 15 -16.77 -31.92 -6.16
CA ARG A 15 -15.41 -32.33 -6.52
C ARG A 15 -14.46 -32.55 -5.34
N ASN A 16 -14.86 -32.25 -4.09
CA ASN A 16 -13.99 -32.54 -2.95
C ASN A 16 -14.79 -32.73 -1.64
N ARG A 17 -14.39 -33.72 -0.81
CA ARG A 17 -15.05 -34.05 0.47
C ARG A 17 -14.76 -33.04 1.61
N ARG A 18 -14.52 -31.77 1.29
CA ARG A 18 -14.28 -30.70 2.27
C ARG A 18 -15.37 -29.65 2.15
N CYS A 19 -15.81 -29.08 3.27
CA CYS A 19 -16.76 -27.96 3.25
C CYS A 19 -16.10 -26.73 2.57
N LEU A 20 -16.91 -25.82 2.03
CA LEU A 20 -16.42 -24.64 1.31
C LEU A 20 -15.46 -23.79 2.16
N LEU A 21 -15.68 -23.72 3.48
CA LEU A 21 -14.82 -23.02 4.44
C LEU A 21 -13.45 -23.71 4.67
N HIS A 22 -13.29 -24.98 4.30
CA HIS A 22 -12.04 -25.76 4.42
C HIS A 22 -11.46 -26.17 3.07
N SER A 23 -12.05 -25.73 1.96
CA SER A 23 -11.42 -25.82 0.66
C SER A 23 -10.38 -24.70 0.58
N LEU A 24 -9.11 -25.05 0.79
CA LEU A 24 -7.95 -24.19 0.55
C LEU A 24 -7.91 -23.60 -0.88
N GLU A 25 -8.81 -24.02 -1.78
CA GLU A 25 -9.04 -23.40 -3.09
C GLU A 25 -9.74 -22.03 -3.01
N THR A 26 -10.47 -21.72 -1.93
CA THR A 26 -11.16 -20.42 -1.75
C THR A 26 -10.21 -19.29 -1.33
N HIS A 27 -9.00 -19.64 -0.87
CA HIS A 27 -7.97 -18.67 -0.50
C HIS A 27 -6.95 -18.40 -1.62
N LYS A 28 -7.12 -18.99 -2.82
CA LYS A 28 -6.15 -18.85 -3.92
C LYS A 28 -6.33 -17.63 -4.81
N SER A 29 -7.32 -16.76 -4.58
CA SER A 29 -7.56 -15.64 -5.50
C SER A 29 -8.14 -14.39 -4.86
N ARG A 30 -7.78 -14.09 -3.62
CA ARG A 30 -7.79 -12.69 -3.16
C ARG A 30 -6.38 -12.36 -2.78
N THR A 31 -5.71 -11.56 -3.61
CA THR A 31 -4.63 -10.72 -3.10
C THR A 31 -5.15 -10.02 -1.83
N PRO A 32 -4.32 -9.68 -0.84
CA PRO A 32 -4.76 -8.97 0.36
C PRO A 32 -5.59 -7.71 0.08
N ILE A 33 -5.47 -7.18 -1.14
CA ILE A 33 -6.18 -6.02 -1.68
C ILE A 33 -7.61 -6.37 -2.18
N GLY A 34 -7.96 -7.64 -2.39
CA GLY A 34 -9.28 -8.04 -2.88
C GLY A 34 -10.40 -8.05 -1.83
N CYS A 35 -10.10 -7.80 -0.54
CA CYS A 35 -11.09 -7.78 0.55
C CYS A 35 -10.76 -6.74 1.64
N TRP A 36 -9.84 -5.81 1.40
CA TRP A 36 -9.48 -4.83 2.44
C TRP A 36 -10.62 -3.85 2.71
N VAL A 37 -11.47 -3.56 1.71
CA VAL A 37 -12.66 -2.69 1.86
C VAL A 37 -13.64 -3.29 2.86
N ASP A 38 -13.96 -4.59 2.74
CA ASP A 38 -14.85 -5.28 3.68
C ASP A 38 -14.32 -5.23 5.12
N VAL A 39 -12.99 -5.33 5.29
CA VAL A 39 -12.33 -5.21 6.60
C VAL A 39 -12.34 -3.77 7.09
N TRP A 40 -12.09 -2.82 6.19
CA TRP A 40 -12.06 -1.39 6.49
C TRP A 40 -13.42 -0.90 6.99
N GLU A 41 -14.50 -1.29 6.31
CA GLU A 41 -15.88 -0.97 6.70
C GLU A 41 -16.30 -1.63 8.02
N ALA A 42 -15.72 -2.79 8.35
CA ALA A 42 -15.95 -3.46 9.63
C ALA A 42 -15.18 -2.83 10.81
N LEU A 43 -14.15 -2.00 10.55
CA LEU A 43 -13.40 -1.33 11.60
C LEU A 43 -14.21 -0.17 12.20
N SER A 44 -14.14 -0.03 13.52
CA SER A 44 -14.68 1.15 14.19
C SER A 44 -13.94 2.41 13.76
N GLN A 45 -14.61 3.57 13.80
CA GLN A 45 -14.00 4.86 13.44
C GLN A 45 -12.70 5.12 14.20
N LYS A 46 -12.65 4.80 15.50
CA LYS A 46 -11.43 4.94 16.30
C LYS A 46 -10.27 4.10 15.74
N CYS A 47 -10.55 2.87 15.31
CA CYS A 47 -9.53 2.01 14.71
C CYS A 47 -9.10 2.54 13.33
N GLN A 48 -10.03 3.05 12.53
CA GLN A 48 -9.71 3.69 11.25
C GLN A 48 -8.80 4.91 11.48
N ASP A 49 -9.13 5.79 12.42
CA ASP A 49 -8.34 6.97 12.75
C ASP A 49 -6.92 6.61 13.21
N GLU A 50 -6.78 5.55 14.01
CA GLU A 50 -5.47 5.02 14.43
C GLU A 50 -4.68 4.49 13.23
N VAL A 51 -5.30 3.77 12.29
CA VAL A 51 -4.64 3.24 11.08
C VAL A 51 -4.24 4.37 10.12
N LEU A 52 -5.04 5.42 10.00
CA LEU A 52 -4.77 6.58 9.14
C LEU A 52 -3.72 7.52 9.73
N THR A 53 -3.36 7.36 11.00
CA THR A 53 -2.40 8.20 11.69
C THR A 53 -1.05 7.50 11.76
N ILE A 54 -0.10 7.98 10.96
CA ILE A 54 1.24 7.40 10.88
C ILE A 54 2.23 8.31 11.63
N ASN A 55 2.95 7.76 12.59
CA ASN A 55 4.03 8.48 13.26
C ASN A 55 5.18 8.77 12.27
N SER A 56 5.64 10.03 12.20
CA SER A 56 6.73 10.42 11.30
C SER A 56 8.03 9.65 11.55
N ASP A 57 8.39 9.37 12.81
CA ASP A 57 9.61 8.63 13.13
C ASP A 57 9.51 7.18 12.64
N THR A 58 8.36 6.53 12.87
CA THR A 58 8.09 5.18 12.37
C THR A 58 8.06 5.13 10.84
N LEU A 59 7.51 6.16 10.20
CA LEU A 59 7.51 6.29 8.74
C LEU A 59 8.93 6.46 8.19
N LEU A 60 9.77 7.25 8.86
CA LEU A 60 11.17 7.44 8.48
C LEU A 60 11.95 6.12 8.59
N ASP A 61 11.80 5.39 9.68
CA ASP A 61 12.44 4.08 9.87
C ASP A 61 12.01 3.07 8.78
N ALA A 62 10.71 3.03 8.47
CA ALA A 62 10.18 2.17 7.41
C ALA A 62 10.74 2.57 6.04
N LEU A 63 10.82 3.88 5.76
CA LEU A 63 11.36 4.43 4.52
C LEU A 63 12.85 4.11 4.36
N GLU A 64 13.67 4.32 5.39
CA GLU A 64 15.10 4.01 5.36
C GLU A 64 15.35 2.52 5.17
N ASN A 65 14.58 1.67 5.84
CA ASN A 65 14.64 0.22 5.65
C ASN A 65 14.26 -0.18 4.22
N HIS A 66 13.22 0.42 3.65
CA HIS A 66 12.83 0.19 2.26
C HIS A 66 13.93 0.64 1.28
N LEU A 67 14.50 1.83 1.48
CA LEU A 67 15.59 2.37 0.66
C LEU A 67 16.86 1.50 0.74
N ARG A 68 17.14 0.93 1.91
CA ARG A 68 18.27 0.02 2.14
C ARG A 68 18.06 -1.31 1.42
N LYS A 69 16.87 -1.91 1.54
CA LYS A 69 16.51 -3.19 0.89
C LYS A 69 16.58 -3.11 -0.63
N ASN A 70 16.19 -1.99 -1.22
CA ASN A 70 16.05 -1.81 -2.67
C ASN A 70 17.30 -1.25 -3.37
N ARG A 71 18.45 -1.12 -2.68
CA ARG A 71 19.75 -0.72 -3.26
C ARG A 71 19.72 0.59 -4.08
N PHE A 72 18.90 1.57 -3.68
CA PHE A 72 18.90 2.88 -4.32
C PHE A 72 20.29 3.56 -4.27
N CYS A 73 20.65 4.30 -5.32
CA CYS A 73 21.84 5.13 -5.29
C CYS A 73 21.70 6.28 -4.28
N THR A 74 22.82 6.86 -3.85
CA THR A 74 22.85 7.91 -2.82
C THR A 74 22.01 9.13 -3.20
N GLU A 75 22.02 9.50 -4.48
CA GLU A 75 21.28 10.67 -4.96
C GLU A 75 19.76 10.44 -4.97
N CYS A 76 19.29 9.24 -5.37
CA CYS A 76 17.87 8.90 -5.27
C CYS A 76 17.41 8.84 -3.81
N LYS A 77 18.21 8.26 -2.92
CA LYS A 77 17.92 8.24 -1.47
C LYS A 77 17.76 9.65 -0.92
N ARG A 78 18.67 10.56 -1.27
CA ARG A 78 18.63 11.97 -0.85
C ARG A 78 17.35 12.67 -1.32
N LYS A 79 16.92 12.42 -2.56
CA LYS A 79 15.67 12.99 -3.10
C LYS A 79 14.44 12.48 -2.35
N VAL A 80 14.40 11.19 -2.04
CA VAL A 80 13.29 10.57 -1.29
C VAL A 80 13.23 11.10 0.15
N LEU A 81 14.37 11.19 0.84
CA LEU A 81 14.45 11.78 2.18
C LEU A 81 14.09 13.27 2.18
N LYS A 82 14.45 14.00 1.11
CA LYS A 82 14.03 15.39 0.94
C LYS A 82 12.51 15.51 0.78
N ALA A 83 11.88 14.61 0.02
CA ALA A 83 10.42 14.57 -0.09
C ALA A 83 9.75 14.27 1.26
N PHE A 84 10.31 13.36 2.05
CA PHE A 84 9.87 13.10 3.42
C PHE A 84 9.95 14.37 4.29
N GLY A 85 11.07 15.11 4.24
CA GLY A 85 11.21 16.36 4.99
C GLY A 85 10.19 17.44 4.58
N ILE A 86 9.74 17.45 3.32
CA ILE A 86 8.64 18.33 2.88
C ILE A 86 7.30 17.86 3.48
N LEU A 87 7.04 16.56 3.46
CA LEU A 87 5.83 15.95 4.04
C LEU A 87 5.72 16.23 5.54
N THR A 88 6.81 16.07 6.30
CA THR A 88 6.82 16.34 7.75
C THR A 88 6.89 17.82 8.08
N GLY A 89 7.27 18.66 7.11
CA GLY A 89 7.37 20.11 7.30
C GLY A 89 8.71 20.60 7.82
N ASP A 90 9.71 19.72 7.93
CA ASP A 90 11.09 20.08 8.27
C ASP A 90 11.75 20.90 7.15
N ILE A 91 11.27 20.71 5.90
CA ILE A 91 11.74 21.42 4.71
C ILE A 91 10.60 22.26 4.14
N ASP A 92 10.91 23.52 3.90
CA ASP A 92 10.01 24.47 3.27
C ASP A 92 9.80 24.14 1.78
N ALA A 93 8.57 23.81 1.41
CA ALA A 93 8.19 23.35 0.07
C ALA A 93 8.49 24.39 -1.01
N GLU A 94 8.33 25.68 -0.71
CA GLU A 94 8.54 26.78 -1.65
C GLU A 94 10.01 26.93 -2.06
N LYS A 95 10.93 26.50 -1.19
CA LYS A 95 12.38 26.55 -1.45
C LYS A 95 12.85 25.37 -2.30
N VAL A 96 11.99 24.41 -2.62
CA VAL A 96 12.34 23.23 -3.38
C VAL A 96 11.99 23.43 -4.85
N LYS A 97 13.02 23.65 -5.67
CA LYS A 97 12.88 23.72 -7.13
C LYS A 97 12.24 22.43 -7.66
N GLY A 98 11.13 22.56 -8.40
CA GLY A 98 10.38 21.42 -8.94
C GLY A 98 9.45 20.75 -7.93
N TYR A 99 9.10 21.42 -6.83
CA TYR A 99 8.05 20.98 -5.93
C TYR A 99 6.72 20.81 -6.68
N CYS A 100 6.07 19.67 -6.48
CA CYS A 100 4.79 19.34 -7.08
C CYS A 100 3.78 19.07 -5.95
N PRO A 101 2.88 20.03 -5.63
CA PRO A 101 1.93 19.89 -4.53
C PRO A 101 1.00 18.69 -4.66
N SER A 102 0.64 18.31 -5.90
CA SER A 102 -0.27 17.18 -6.17
C SER A 102 0.27 15.83 -5.70
N LEU A 103 1.58 15.70 -5.48
CA LEU A 103 2.18 14.49 -4.92
C LEU A 103 1.87 14.30 -3.41
N TYR A 104 1.50 15.39 -2.72
CA TYR A 104 1.19 15.41 -1.30
C TYR A 104 -0.30 15.66 -1.04
N GLU A 105 -1.11 15.74 -2.10
CA GLU A 105 -2.54 16.03 -1.99
C GLU A 105 -3.26 14.96 -1.16
N GLY A 106 -4.14 15.41 -0.27
CA GLY A 106 -4.84 14.56 0.69
C GLY A 106 -4.03 14.24 1.96
N LEU A 107 -2.71 14.19 1.89
CA LEU A 107 -1.89 13.94 3.09
C LEU A 107 -1.80 15.21 3.94
N THR A 108 -2.07 15.07 5.23
CA THR A 108 -1.96 16.19 6.18
C THR A 108 -0.96 15.86 7.27
N LYS A 109 -0.23 16.88 7.75
CA LYS A 109 0.71 16.74 8.86
C LYS A 109 0.10 17.32 10.14
N CYS A 110 0.32 16.64 11.25
CA CYS A 110 0.01 17.15 12.57
C CYS A 110 1.24 17.87 13.15
N PRO A 111 1.22 19.21 13.27
CA PRO A 111 2.36 19.99 13.76
C PRO A 111 2.68 19.71 15.24
N LEU A 112 1.70 19.25 16.03
CA LEU A 112 1.86 19.04 17.47
C LEU A 112 2.51 17.68 17.80
N HIS A 113 2.12 16.63 17.06
CA HIS A 113 2.52 15.24 17.37
C HIS A 113 3.45 14.62 16.33
N LYS A 114 3.83 15.35 15.27
CA LYS A 114 4.65 14.85 14.15
C LYS A 114 4.07 13.56 13.56
N HIS A 115 2.80 13.60 13.23
CA HIS A 115 2.11 12.51 12.55
C HIS A 115 1.70 12.93 11.14
N VAL A 116 1.59 11.96 10.25
CA VAL A 116 1.00 12.11 8.93
C VAL A 116 -0.37 11.44 8.97
N HIS A 117 -1.41 12.20 8.64
CA HIS A 117 -2.75 11.69 8.47
C HIS A 117 -3.02 11.41 7.00
N VAL A 118 -3.51 10.22 6.75
CA VAL A 118 -3.96 9.74 5.45
C VAL A 118 -5.48 9.97 5.36
N PRO A 119 -6.03 10.41 4.21
CA PRO A 119 -7.47 10.43 4.01
C PRO A 119 -8.07 9.04 4.22
N GLY A 120 -9.16 8.97 4.97
CA GLY A 120 -9.93 7.74 5.17
C GLY A 120 -10.86 7.37 4.00
N ASP A 121 -10.74 8.09 2.88
CA ASP A 121 -11.52 7.84 1.67
C ASP A 121 -11.12 6.51 1.03
N VAL A 122 -12.11 5.69 0.70
CA VAL A 122 -11.88 4.34 0.16
C VAL A 122 -11.19 4.40 -1.20
N GLU A 123 -11.51 5.38 -2.05
CA GLU A 123 -10.85 5.52 -3.36
C GLU A 123 -9.38 5.90 -3.18
N PHE A 124 -9.09 6.85 -2.28
CA PHE A 124 -7.73 7.23 -1.94
C PHE A 124 -6.91 6.05 -1.41
N LEU A 125 -7.47 5.29 -0.46
CA LEU A 125 -6.83 4.11 0.13
C LEU A 125 -6.66 2.99 -0.90
N THR A 126 -7.62 2.81 -1.82
CA THR A 126 -7.50 1.85 -2.94
C THR A 126 -6.27 2.19 -3.77
N VAL A 127 -6.17 3.43 -4.25
CA VAL A 127 -5.05 3.89 -5.08
C VAL A 127 -3.72 3.77 -4.32
N LEU A 128 -3.71 4.03 -3.02
CA LEU A 128 -2.53 3.90 -2.17
C LEU A 128 -2.08 2.43 -2.04
N LEU A 129 -3.03 1.52 -1.82
CA LEU A 129 -2.78 0.09 -1.70
C LEU A 129 -2.35 -0.54 -3.02
N GLU A 130 -2.93 -0.12 -4.15
CA GLU A 130 -2.50 -0.53 -5.49
C GLU A 130 -1.06 -0.11 -5.79
N LYS A 131 -0.68 1.13 -5.43
CA LYS A 131 0.73 1.59 -5.54
C LYS A 131 1.66 0.76 -4.66
N ALA A 132 1.18 0.30 -3.51
CA ALA A 132 1.91 -0.56 -2.58
C ALA A 132 1.84 -2.06 -2.95
N GLU A 133 1.01 -2.47 -3.92
CA GLU A 133 0.77 -3.88 -4.25
C GLU A 133 2.06 -4.62 -4.59
N HIS A 134 2.96 -3.96 -5.32
CA HIS A 134 4.26 -4.54 -5.65
C HIS A 134 5.10 -4.85 -4.40
N GLU A 135 4.99 -4.04 -3.35
CA GLU A 135 5.70 -4.27 -2.08
C GLU A 135 4.98 -5.32 -1.22
N LEU A 136 3.65 -5.34 -1.25
CA LEU A 136 2.81 -6.24 -0.46
C LEU A 136 2.77 -7.67 -1.01
N SER A 137 2.87 -7.84 -2.32
CA SER A 137 2.85 -9.14 -2.99
C SER A 137 4.13 -9.97 -2.79
N GLY A 138 5.17 -9.40 -2.16
CA GLY A 138 6.43 -10.09 -1.88
C GLY A 138 7.21 -10.53 -3.14
N MET A 139 6.73 -10.17 -4.33
CA MET A 139 7.31 -10.54 -5.61
C MET A 139 8.51 -9.64 -5.87
N ARG A 140 9.67 -10.02 -5.33
CA ARG A 140 10.97 -9.39 -5.64
C ARG A 140 11.23 -9.46 -7.16
N ARG A 141 10.85 -8.44 -7.92
CA ARG A 141 11.53 -8.10 -9.17
C ARG A 141 12.45 -6.92 -8.90
N GLU A 142 13.73 -7.11 -9.18
CA GLU A 142 14.72 -6.05 -9.19
C GLU A 142 14.25 -4.95 -10.15
N ARG A 143 13.89 -3.77 -9.61
CA ARG A 143 13.42 -2.62 -10.39
C ARG A 143 14.55 -1.80 -11.02
N HIS A 144 15.67 -2.42 -11.36
CA HIS A 144 16.71 -1.78 -12.16
C HIS A 144 16.66 -2.44 -13.53
N ALA A 145 16.40 -1.67 -14.59
CA ALA A 145 16.47 -2.14 -15.96
C ALA A 145 17.80 -2.88 -16.17
N LYS A 146 17.75 -4.21 -16.35
CA LYS A 146 18.93 -5.05 -16.56
C LYS A 146 19.45 -4.99 -17.99
N SER A 147 18.70 -4.39 -18.91
CA SER A 147 19.08 -4.24 -20.32
C SER A 147 18.67 -2.87 -20.86
N MET A 148 19.45 -2.36 -21.82
CA MET A 148 19.15 -1.16 -22.61
C MET A 148 17.76 -1.22 -23.27
N ASP A 149 17.27 -2.41 -23.62
CA ASP A 149 15.95 -2.59 -24.23
C ASP A 149 14.79 -2.14 -23.32
N THR A 150 14.90 -2.39 -22.02
CA THR A 150 13.83 -2.07 -21.06
C THR A 150 13.73 -0.57 -20.78
N ALA A 151 14.83 0.18 -20.96
CA ALA A 151 14.84 1.64 -20.88
C ALA A 151 14.22 2.32 -22.12
N GLN A 152 14.22 1.63 -23.27
CA GLN A 152 13.60 2.15 -24.50
C GLN A 152 12.09 1.97 -24.50
N GLU A 153 11.56 0.93 -23.87
CA GLU A 153 10.13 0.67 -23.79
C GLU A 153 9.40 1.70 -22.91
N GLU A 154 10.02 2.14 -21.80
CA GLU A 154 9.48 3.20 -20.92
C GLU A 154 9.42 4.58 -21.62
N ASN A 155 10.31 4.86 -22.57
CA ASN A 155 10.30 6.10 -23.35
C ASN A 155 9.30 6.08 -24.52
N ARG A 156 8.76 4.90 -24.90
CA ARG A 156 7.75 4.79 -25.96
C ARG A 156 6.39 5.34 -25.53
N TRP A 157 6.04 5.21 -24.25
CA TRP A 157 4.80 5.75 -23.66
C TRP A 157 4.79 7.29 -23.48
N LYS A 158 5.90 7.97 -23.79
CA LYS A 158 6.00 9.45 -23.73
C LYS A 158 5.91 10.13 -25.10
N ARG A 159 5.52 9.41 -26.14
CA ARG A 159 5.36 9.95 -27.51
C ARG A 159 4.03 9.58 -28.19
N GLU A 160 2.96 9.52 -27.42
CA GLU A 160 1.59 9.69 -27.95
C GLU A 160 0.91 10.85 -27.24
#